data_AF-A0A6C0F8H1-F1
#
_entry.id   AF-A0A6C0F8H1-F1
#
_cell.length_a   1.000
_cell.length_b   1.000
_cell.length_c   1.000
_cell.angle_alpha   90.00
_cell.angle_beta   90.00
_cell.angle_gamma   90.00
#
_symmetry.space_group_name_H-M   'P 1'
#
loop_
_entity.id
_entity.type
_entity.pdbx_description
1 polymer ?
#
loop_
_entity_poly.entity_id
_entity_poly.type
_entity_poly.pdbx_seq_one_letter_code
_entity_poly.pdbx_strand_id
1 'polypeptide(L)'
;MLSLDVDLIQRVKVAGIFLLQVYKVTTGTMLSLFIPQACDNGQICSLKQNYENSDGYHQTVFYWNAFSMITFFTYYMVELAREEWAIKYLDIDNDKPDNALKQIIVKEPALDKKMDRLNLWYYRTLMFNCSVYAINILLTVKLIKDGYHSSSTLSCFASFVLLVLMKLYNSFDVARQSVKNDKMMSAYMSEFVSFNVLDADYVEAKEKEKEKRLESAQVSTEEVQLDIVKP
;
A
#
# COMPACT_ATOMS: atom_id res chain seq x y z
N MET A 1 -10.64 -22.33 13.51
CA MET A 1 -10.85 -21.55 14.76
C MET A 1 -9.56 -20.90 15.24
N LEU A 2 -8.39 -21.57 15.14
CA LEU A 2 -7.09 -20.99 15.47
C LEU A 2 -6.65 -19.83 14.53
N SER A 3 -7.09 -19.83 13.27
CA SER A 3 -6.75 -18.79 12.27
C SER A 3 -7.40 -17.43 12.54
N LEU A 4 -8.63 -17.42 13.07
CA LEU A 4 -9.43 -16.20 13.26
C LEU A 4 -8.79 -15.23 14.27
N ASP A 5 -8.16 -15.76 15.32
CA ASP A 5 -7.44 -14.97 16.33
C ASP A 5 -6.12 -14.40 15.79
N VAL A 6 -5.40 -15.17 14.96
CA VAL A 6 -4.15 -14.73 14.32
C VAL A 6 -4.43 -13.60 13.32
N ASP A 7 -5.46 -13.76 12.48
CA ASP A 7 -5.90 -12.75 11.51
C ASP A 7 -6.34 -11.45 12.18
N LEU A 8 -7.07 -11.54 13.31
CA LEU A 8 -7.52 -10.36 14.05
C LEU A 8 -6.33 -9.59 14.65
N ILE A 9 -5.36 -10.30 15.25
CA ILE A 9 -4.14 -9.69 15.79
C ILE A 9 -3.34 -9.01 14.68
N GLN A 10 -3.21 -9.67 13.53
CA GLN A 10 -2.50 -9.10 12.37
C GLN A 10 -3.20 -7.85 11.85
N ARG A 11 -4.53 -7.85 11.73
CA ARG A 11 -5.31 -6.67 11.32
C ARG A 11 -5.14 -5.50 12.29
N VAL A 12 -5.12 -5.75 13.60
CA VAL A 12 -4.88 -4.69 14.61
C VAL A 12 -3.47 -4.12 14.49
N LYS A 13 -2.44 -4.97 14.29
CA LYS A 13 -1.06 -4.53 14.06
C LYS A 13 -0.95 -3.68 12.79
N VAL A 14 -1.53 -4.14 11.68
CA VAL A 14 -1.57 -3.41 10.40
C VAL A 14 -2.28 -2.06 10.58
N ALA A 15 -3.41 -2.02 11.27
CA ALA A 15 -4.13 -0.78 11.55
C ALA A 15 -3.30 0.21 12.38
N GLY A 16 -2.59 -0.26 13.42
CA GLY A 16 -1.69 0.58 14.22
C GLY A 16 -0.52 1.16 13.42
N ILE A 17 0.14 0.32 12.61
CA ILE A 17 1.21 0.75 11.70
C ILE A 17 0.67 1.75 10.68
N PHE A 18 -0.53 1.51 10.14
CA PHE A 18 -1.18 2.39 9.19
C PHE A 18 -1.45 3.79 9.78
N LEU A 19 -1.94 3.89 11.02
CA LEU A 19 -2.15 5.18 11.67
C LEU A 19 -0.84 5.98 11.82
N LEU A 20 0.27 5.30 12.17
CA LEU A 20 1.59 5.92 12.23
C LEU A 20 2.06 6.41 10.85
N GLN A 21 1.76 5.65 9.78
CA GLN A 21 2.06 6.05 8.41
C GLN A 21 1.24 7.29 7.99
N VAL A 22 -0.04 7.36 8.37
CA VAL A 22 -0.90 8.53 8.12
C VAL A 22 -0.33 9.77 8.80
N TYR A 23 0.12 9.68 10.05
CA TYR A 23 0.77 10.78 10.75
C TYR A 23 2.04 11.27 10.02
N LYS A 24 2.93 10.33 9.63
CA LYS A 24 4.18 10.64 8.90
C LYS A 24 3.91 11.34 7.57
N VAL A 25 2.95 10.82 6.80
CA VAL A 25 2.58 11.43 5.51
C VAL A 25 1.96 12.78 5.72
N THR A 26 0.99 12.92 6.61
CA THR A 26 0.28 14.20 6.83
C THR A 26 1.27 15.31 7.17
N THR A 27 2.18 15.06 8.13
CA THR A 27 3.20 16.03 8.54
C THR A 27 4.25 16.28 7.44
N GLY A 28 4.60 15.25 6.66
CA GLY A 28 5.60 15.35 5.59
C GLY A 28 5.08 15.83 4.23
N THR A 29 3.77 15.86 3.98
CA THR A 29 3.19 16.42 2.76
C THR A 29 2.67 17.83 2.98
N MET A 30 2.07 18.12 4.13
CA MET A 30 1.55 19.45 4.51
C MET A 30 2.64 20.37 5.08
N LEU A 31 3.75 20.47 4.35
CA LEU A 31 4.97 21.14 4.81
C LEU A 31 4.77 22.65 5.05
N SER A 32 4.04 23.35 4.18
CA SER A 32 3.68 24.77 4.37
C SER A 32 2.93 25.04 5.68
N LEU A 33 2.16 24.07 6.16
CA LEU A 33 1.38 24.20 7.38
C LEU A 33 2.23 23.87 8.63
N PHE A 34 2.94 22.74 8.62
CA PHE A 34 3.62 22.20 9.80
C PHE A 34 5.05 22.70 10.02
N ILE A 35 5.68 23.28 9.00
CA ILE A 35 7.03 23.85 9.14
C ILE A 35 6.95 25.22 9.82
N PRO A 36 7.80 25.50 10.82
CA PRO A 36 7.92 26.83 11.41
C PRO A 36 8.36 27.87 10.36
N GLN A 37 7.53 28.88 10.09
CA GLN A 37 7.83 30.00 9.20
C GLN A 37 7.92 31.30 9.99
N ALA A 38 8.60 32.30 9.44
CA ALA A 38 8.70 33.63 10.03
C ALA A 38 7.46 34.47 9.69
N CYS A 39 6.87 35.07 10.72
CA CYS A 39 5.83 36.09 10.60
C CYS A 39 6.44 37.50 10.69
N ASP A 40 5.69 38.54 10.31
CA ASP A 40 6.16 39.95 10.20
C ASP A 40 6.86 40.49 11.46
N ASN A 41 6.51 39.96 12.64
CA ASN A 41 7.07 40.38 13.93
C ASN A 41 8.35 39.62 14.32
N GLY A 42 8.93 38.82 13.41
CA GLY A 42 10.08 37.96 13.68
C GLY A 42 9.78 36.79 14.63
N GLN A 43 8.50 36.51 14.89
CA GLN A 43 8.03 35.37 15.67
C GLN A 43 7.68 34.19 14.76
N ILE A 44 7.69 32.98 15.30
CA ILE A 44 7.23 31.79 14.61
C ILE A 44 5.71 31.87 14.41
N CYS A 45 5.24 31.70 13.17
CA CYS A 45 3.82 31.64 12.88
C CYS A 45 3.15 30.43 13.54
N SER A 46 1.97 30.65 14.11
CA SER A 46 1.10 29.54 14.54
C SER A 46 0.54 28.77 13.33
N LEU A 47 0.06 27.55 13.55
CA LEU A 47 -0.59 26.75 12.48
C LEU A 47 -1.75 27.50 11.81
N LYS A 48 -2.53 28.26 12.60
CA LYS A 48 -3.63 29.08 12.07
C LYS A 48 -3.11 30.19 11.16
N GLN A 49 -2.02 30.86 11.54
CA GLN A 49 -1.42 31.91 10.71
C GLN A 49 -0.81 31.35 9.42
N ASN A 50 -0.16 30.18 9.47
CA ASN A 50 0.29 29.50 8.25
C ASN A 50 -0.90 29.14 7.34
N TYR A 51 -2.00 28.65 7.91
CA TYR A 51 -3.21 28.30 7.15
C TYR A 51 -3.89 29.52 6.51
N GLU A 52 -4.00 30.63 7.24
CA GLU A 52 -4.66 31.88 6.80
C GLU A 52 -3.73 32.80 5.99
N ASN A 53 -2.50 32.36 5.68
CA ASN A 53 -1.56 33.16 4.92
C ASN A 53 -2.09 33.41 3.49
N SER A 54 -2.38 34.69 3.19
CA SER A 54 -2.96 35.12 1.93
C SER A 54 -1.93 35.35 0.80
N ASP A 55 -0.65 35.08 1.05
CA ASP A 55 0.38 35.15 0.01
C ASP A 55 0.09 34.15 -1.12
N GLY A 56 0.15 34.62 -2.36
CA GLY A 56 -0.24 33.82 -3.53
C GLY A 56 0.65 32.60 -3.74
N TYR A 57 1.94 32.70 -3.42
CA TYR A 57 2.85 31.56 -3.51
C TYR A 57 2.61 30.57 -2.37
N HIS A 58 2.43 31.07 -1.14
CA HIS A 58 2.08 30.25 0.02
C HIS A 58 0.79 29.44 -0.22
N GLN A 59 -0.28 30.07 -0.72
CA GLN A 59 -1.52 29.37 -1.06
C GLN A 59 -1.33 28.31 -2.14
N THR A 60 -0.55 28.62 -3.18
CA THR A 60 -0.24 27.65 -4.25
C THR A 60 0.49 26.43 -3.69
N VAL A 61 1.49 26.64 -2.81
CA VAL A 61 2.21 25.55 -2.15
C VAL A 61 1.28 24.75 -1.24
N PHE A 62 0.41 25.42 -0.49
CA PHE A 62 -0.59 24.76 0.37
C PHE A 62 -1.53 23.85 -0.43
N TYR A 63 -2.04 24.31 -1.58
CA TYR A 63 -2.88 23.47 -2.44
C TYR A 63 -2.11 22.29 -3.01
N TRP A 64 -0.84 22.48 -3.41
CA TRP A 64 0.00 21.38 -3.88
C TRP A 64 0.35 20.38 -2.77
N ASN A 65 0.60 20.87 -1.56
CA ASN A 65 0.78 20.05 -0.36
C ASN A 65 -0.46 19.16 -0.09
N ALA A 66 -1.65 19.74 -0.15
CA ALA A 66 -2.91 19.01 0.02
C ALA A 66 -3.13 17.98 -1.09
N PHE A 67 -2.84 18.35 -2.35
CA PHE A 67 -2.90 17.43 -3.48
C PHE A 67 -1.93 16.26 -3.30
N SER A 68 -0.68 16.54 -2.92
CA SER A 68 0.33 15.52 -2.59
C SER A 68 -0.17 14.56 -1.50
N MET A 69 -0.75 15.08 -0.42
CA MET A 69 -1.36 14.27 0.65
C MET A 69 -2.47 13.35 0.12
N ILE A 70 -3.38 13.86 -0.71
CA ILE A 70 -4.48 13.08 -1.30
C ILE A 70 -3.94 11.95 -2.19
N THR A 71 -2.89 12.22 -2.97
CA THR A 71 -2.25 11.16 -3.78
C THR A 71 -1.61 10.09 -2.91
N PHE A 72 -1.09 10.42 -1.72
CA PHE A 72 -0.60 9.42 -0.74
C PHE A 72 -1.73 8.57 -0.18
N PHE A 73 -2.86 9.18 0.19
CA PHE A 73 -4.01 8.40 0.65
C PHE A 73 -4.56 7.49 -0.44
N THR A 74 -4.61 7.95 -1.68
CA THR A 74 -5.01 7.12 -2.83
C THR A 74 -4.04 5.94 -3.00
N TYR A 75 -2.74 6.20 -2.95
CA TYR A 75 -1.69 5.18 -2.98
C TYR A 75 -1.84 4.16 -1.83
N TYR A 76 -2.19 4.61 -0.62
CA TYR A 76 -2.44 3.72 0.52
C TYR A 76 -3.64 2.82 0.31
N MET A 77 -4.72 3.30 -0.34
CA MET A 77 -5.84 2.43 -0.68
C MET A 77 -5.42 1.32 -1.66
N VAL A 78 -4.53 1.62 -2.61
CA VAL A 78 -3.94 0.62 -3.51
C VAL A 78 -3.14 -0.42 -2.74
N GLU A 79 -2.30 0.05 -1.82
CA GLU A 79 -1.43 -0.78 -1.00
C GLU A 79 -2.25 -1.72 -0.10
N LEU A 80 -3.30 -1.20 0.55
CA LEU A 80 -4.22 -1.99 1.38
C LEU A 80 -5.00 -3.02 0.57
N ALA A 81 -5.52 -2.66 -0.61
CA ALA A 81 -6.24 -3.59 -1.47
C ALA A 81 -5.33 -4.73 -1.98
N ARG A 82 -4.05 -4.43 -2.22
CA ARG A 82 -3.03 -5.45 -2.56
C ARG A 82 -2.77 -6.37 -1.37
N GLU A 83 -2.62 -5.81 -0.17
CA GLU A 83 -2.35 -6.57 1.05
C GLU A 83 -3.53 -7.48 1.42
N GLU A 84 -4.77 -6.98 1.37
CA GLU A 84 -5.98 -7.77 1.62
C GLU A 84 -6.08 -8.96 0.66
N TRP A 85 -5.76 -8.75 -0.62
CA TRP A 85 -5.72 -9.83 -1.59
C TRP A 85 -4.63 -10.85 -1.26
N ALA A 86 -3.43 -10.41 -0.85
CA ALA A 86 -2.35 -11.32 -0.48
C ALA A 86 -2.75 -12.20 0.70
N ILE A 87 -3.27 -11.60 1.78
CA ILE A 87 -3.73 -12.30 2.99
C ILE A 87 -4.85 -13.31 2.68
N LYS A 88 -5.75 -12.99 1.74
CA LYS A 88 -6.89 -13.85 1.42
C LYS A 88 -6.53 -15.11 0.63
N TYR A 89 -5.48 -15.07 -0.18
CA TYR A 89 -5.20 -16.14 -1.15
C TYR A 89 -3.84 -16.79 -0.94
N LEU A 90 -2.94 -16.16 -0.17
CA LEU A 90 -1.58 -16.59 0.03
C LEU A 90 -1.25 -16.62 1.52
N ASP A 91 -0.31 -17.47 1.88
CA ASP A 91 0.20 -17.59 3.24
C ASP A 91 1.75 -17.63 3.25
N ILE A 92 2.32 -17.49 4.45
CA ILE A 92 3.76 -17.46 4.70
C ILE A 92 4.17 -18.76 5.40
N ASP A 93 5.02 -19.52 4.74
CA ASP A 93 5.59 -20.78 5.21
C ASP A 93 7.10 -20.64 5.41
N ASN A 94 7.57 -20.57 6.66
CA ASN A 94 8.99 -20.37 6.97
C ASN A 94 9.90 -21.54 6.55
N ASP A 95 9.34 -22.70 6.24
CA ASP A 95 10.10 -23.87 5.78
C ASP A 95 10.34 -23.85 4.26
N LYS A 96 9.80 -22.85 3.55
CA LYS A 96 9.94 -22.70 2.09
C LYS A 96 10.69 -21.42 1.71
N PRO A 97 11.44 -21.45 0.60
CA PRO A 97 12.14 -20.26 0.12
C PRO A 97 11.15 -19.21 -0.38
N ASP A 98 11.46 -17.93 -0.18
CA ASP A 98 10.64 -16.78 -0.62
C ASP A 98 10.24 -16.81 -2.11
N ASN A 99 11.08 -17.43 -2.94
CA ASN A 99 10.86 -17.53 -4.38
C ASN A 99 9.92 -18.68 -4.78
N ALA A 100 9.43 -19.48 -3.81
CA ALA A 100 8.59 -20.65 -4.09
C ALA A 100 7.24 -20.27 -4.71
N LEU A 101 6.70 -19.07 -4.38
CA LEU A 101 5.38 -18.64 -4.83
C LEU A 101 5.20 -18.77 -6.34
N LYS A 102 6.21 -18.34 -7.10
CA LYS A 102 6.18 -18.34 -8.57
C LYS A 102 5.92 -19.73 -9.15
N GLN A 103 6.45 -20.79 -8.55
CA GLN A 103 6.28 -22.15 -9.04
C GLN A 103 4.89 -22.73 -8.73
N ILE A 104 4.24 -22.18 -7.71
CA ILE A 104 2.93 -22.64 -7.23
C ILE A 104 1.82 -21.86 -7.95
N ILE A 105 1.93 -20.53 -8.01
CA ILE A 105 0.89 -19.65 -8.52
C ILE A 105 0.65 -19.80 -10.03
N VAL A 106 1.66 -20.20 -10.81
CA VAL A 106 1.52 -20.48 -12.25
C VAL A 106 0.54 -21.62 -12.54
N LYS A 107 0.31 -22.53 -11.57
CA LYS A 107 -0.72 -23.57 -11.68
C LYS A 107 -2.14 -23.02 -11.55
N GLU A 108 -2.28 -21.77 -11.08
CA GLU A 108 -3.51 -21.04 -10.84
C GLU A 108 -3.55 -19.74 -11.68
N PRO A 109 -3.79 -19.84 -13.01
CA PRO A 109 -3.62 -18.71 -13.94
C PRO A 109 -4.56 -17.52 -13.64
N ALA A 110 -5.66 -17.73 -12.93
CA ALA A 110 -6.55 -16.67 -12.48
C ALA A 110 -5.94 -15.83 -11.35
N LEU A 111 -5.23 -16.47 -10.41
CA LEU A 111 -4.55 -15.78 -9.31
C LEU A 111 -3.29 -15.08 -9.83
N ASP A 112 -2.52 -15.74 -10.68
CA ASP A 112 -1.29 -15.22 -11.29
C ASP A 112 -1.53 -13.88 -12.02
N LYS A 113 -2.49 -13.86 -12.95
CA LYS A 113 -2.88 -12.62 -13.68
C LYS A 113 -3.36 -11.51 -12.75
N LYS A 114 -4.04 -11.86 -11.66
CA LYS A 114 -4.55 -10.88 -10.70
C LYS A 114 -3.42 -10.30 -9.85
N MET A 115 -2.47 -11.13 -9.42
CA MET A 115 -1.26 -10.71 -8.73
C MET A 115 -0.46 -9.72 -9.58
N ASP A 116 -0.19 -10.05 -10.84
CA ASP A 116 0.55 -9.18 -11.77
C ASP A 116 -0.12 -7.82 -11.94
N ARG A 117 -1.45 -7.83 -12.10
CA ARG A 117 -2.23 -6.59 -12.23
C ARG A 117 -2.13 -5.73 -10.97
N LEU A 118 -2.22 -6.34 -9.78
CA LEU A 118 -2.11 -5.62 -8.51
C LEU A 118 -0.69 -5.04 -8.33
N ASN A 119 0.35 -5.84 -8.58
CA ASN A 119 1.74 -5.41 -8.47
C ASN A 119 2.08 -4.28 -9.45
N LEU A 120 1.62 -4.38 -10.70
CA LEU A 120 1.83 -3.33 -11.71
C LEU A 120 1.09 -2.04 -11.34
N TRP A 121 -0.14 -2.14 -10.83
CA TRP A 121 -0.92 -0.97 -10.43
C TRP A 121 -0.34 -0.28 -9.19
N TYR A 122 0.13 -1.07 -8.22
CA TYR A 122 0.89 -0.59 -7.06
C TYR A 122 2.15 0.17 -7.49
N TYR A 123 2.98 -0.41 -8.38
CA TYR A 123 4.19 0.24 -8.89
C TYR A 123 3.89 1.55 -9.62
N ARG A 124 2.90 1.58 -10.52
CA ARG A 124 2.55 2.79 -11.28
C ARG A 124 2.04 3.91 -10.38
N THR A 125 1.18 3.58 -9.42
CA THR A 125 0.63 4.57 -8.47
C THR A 125 1.72 5.12 -7.56
N LEU A 126 2.66 4.27 -7.12
CA LEU A 126 3.83 4.69 -6.36
C LEU A 126 4.72 5.64 -7.16
N MET A 127 5.03 5.33 -8.41
CA MET A 127 5.87 6.21 -9.25
C MET A 127 5.23 7.57 -9.47
N PHE A 128 3.91 7.61 -9.70
CA PHE A 128 3.15 8.85 -9.78
C PHE A 128 3.23 9.65 -8.47
N ASN A 129 3.05 8.98 -7.33
CA ASN A 129 3.15 9.60 -6.01
C ASN A 129 4.56 10.19 -5.76
N CYS A 130 5.63 9.45 -6.08
CA CYS A 130 7.00 9.93 -6.00
C CYS A 130 7.22 11.21 -6.82
N SER A 131 6.67 11.29 -8.04
CA SER A 131 6.78 12.48 -8.90
C SER A 131 6.05 13.69 -8.30
N VAL A 132 4.82 13.51 -7.81
CA VAL A 132 4.04 14.57 -7.16
C VAL A 132 4.76 15.08 -5.89
N TYR A 133 5.28 14.16 -5.08
CA TYR A 133 6.00 14.50 -3.86
C TYR A 133 7.34 15.20 -4.12
N ALA A 134 8.05 14.84 -5.18
CA ALA A 134 9.26 15.55 -5.59
C ALA A 134 8.97 17.03 -5.90
N ILE A 135 7.89 17.31 -6.64
CA ILE A 135 7.44 18.69 -6.88
C ILE A 135 7.03 19.37 -5.57
N ASN A 136 6.38 18.64 -4.65
CA ASN A 136 5.99 19.14 -3.35
C ASN A 136 7.19 19.66 -2.53
N ILE A 137 8.28 18.90 -2.52
CA ILE A 137 9.54 19.29 -1.89
C ILE A 137 10.09 20.56 -2.56
N LEU A 138 10.19 20.59 -3.89
CA LEU A 138 10.77 21.73 -4.62
C LEU A 138 10.00 23.04 -4.37
N LEU A 139 8.67 22.99 -4.40
CA LEU A 139 7.83 24.16 -4.10
C LEU A 139 8.04 24.62 -2.64
N THR A 140 8.12 23.68 -1.71
CA THR A 140 8.34 23.97 -0.29
C THR A 140 9.75 24.53 -0.03
N VAL A 141 10.79 24.07 -0.73
CA VAL A 141 12.16 24.61 -0.61
C VAL A 141 12.18 26.09 -0.95
N LYS A 142 11.49 26.50 -2.03
CA LYS A 142 11.36 27.92 -2.37
C LYS A 142 10.56 28.67 -1.29
N LEU A 143 9.48 28.09 -0.76
CA LEU A 143 8.71 28.69 0.34
C LEU A 143 9.58 28.96 1.57
N ILE A 144 10.41 27.99 1.96
CA ILE A 144 11.32 28.10 3.10
C ILE A 144 12.38 29.18 2.87
N LYS A 145 12.87 29.32 1.64
CA LYS A 145 13.84 30.36 1.30
C LYS A 145 13.28 31.77 1.51
N ASP A 146 11.99 31.96 1.19
CA ASP A 146 11.31 33.24 1.29
C ASP A 146 10.82 33.52 2.73
N GLY A 147 10.41 32.48 3.47
CA GLY A 147 9.88 32.56 4.84
C GLY A 147 10.81 32.01 5.93
N TYR A 148 12.12 32.05 5.72
CA TYR A 148 13.11 31.46 6.63
C TYR A 148 13.09 32.13 8.01
N HIS A 149 12.84 31.35 9.07
CA HIS A 149 12.88 31.83 10.44
C HIS A 149 14.20 31.48 11.15
N SER A 150 14.53 30.18 11.25
CA SER A 150 15.67 29.71 12.03
C SER A 150 16.16 28.33 11.60
N SER A 151 17.26 27.85 12.21
CA SER A 151 17.79 26.49 12.00
C SER A 151 16.76 25.39 12.30
N SER A 152 15.82 25.64 13.20
CA SER A 152 14.69 24.75 13.47
C SER A 152 13.77 24.55 12.25
N THR A 153 13.55 25.57 11.42
CA THR A 153 12.78 25.46 10.16
C THR A 153 13.40 24.40 9.23
N LEU A 154 14.71 24.49 9.01
CA LEU A 154 15.48 23.55 8.18
C LEU A 154 15.49 22.14 8.78
N SER A 155 15.68 22.03 10.09
CA SER A 155 15.71 20.73 10.78
C SER A 155 14.34 20.03 10.73
N CYS A 156 13.24 20.77 10.96
CA CYS A 156 11.88 20.25 10.83
C CYS A 156 11.58 19.82 9.38
N PHE A 157 11.92 20.67 8.40
CA PHE A 157 11.78 20.33 6.98
C PHE A 157 12.52 19.03 6.64
N ALA A 158 13.81 18.94 7.00
CA ALA A 158 14.61 17.76 6.70
C ALA A 158 14.05 16.50 7.37
N SER A 159 13.62 16.60 8.63
CA SER A 159 13.05 15.47 9.38
C SER A 159 11.76 14.97 8.75
N PHE A 160 10.82 15.87 8.46
CA PHE A 160 9.53 15.50 7.85
C PHE A 160 9.71 14.95 6.44
N VAL A 161 10.58 15.57 5.63
CA VAL A 161 10.90 15.07 4.29
C VAL A 161 11.52 13.68 4.36
N LEU A 162 12.48 13.45 5.26
CA LEU A 162 13.14 12.16 5.43
C LEU A 162 12.17 11.04 5.80
N LEU A 163 11.21 11.31 6.70
CA LEU A 163 10.20 10.33 7.10
C LEU A 163 9.39 9.83 5.90
N VAL A 164 9.00 10.72 4.99
CA VAL A 164 8.25 10.36 3.79
C VAL A 164 9.14 9.68 2.76
N LEU A 165 10.38 10.17 2.57
CA LEU A 165 11.34 9.54 1.66
C LEU A 165 11.67 8.10 2.07
N MET A 166 11.80 7.82 3.38
CA MET A 166 11.97 6.45 3.88
C MET A 166 10.76 5.56 3.53
N LYS A 167 9.53 6.06 3.69
CA LYS A 167 8.33 5.31 3.27
C LYS A 167 8.34 5.04 1.77
N LEU A 168 8.60 6.05 0.95
CA LEU A 168 8.67 5.90 -0.51
C LEU A 168 9.77 4.93 -0.95
N TYR A 169 10.94 4.97 -0.31
CA TYR A 169 12.06 4.06 -0.60
C TYR A 169 11.69 2.60 -0.30
N ASN A 170 11.17 2.33 0.91
CA ASN A 170 10.76 0.98 1.28
C ASN A 170 9.66 0.45 0.34
N SER A 171 8.68 1.30 0.04
CA SER A 171 7.62 0.99 -0.90
C SER A 171 8.13 0.71 -2.32
N PHE A 172 9.15 1.46 -2.77
CA PHE A 172 9.77 1.29 -4.07
C PHE A 172 10.53 -0.02 -4.18
N ASP A 173 11.29 -0.38 -3.13
CA ASP A 173 11.97 -1.66 -3.07
C ASP A 173 10.98 -2.82 -3.17
N VAL A 174 9.92 -2.80 -2.34
CA VAL A 174 8.83 -3.80 -2.40
C VAL A 174 8.17 -3.86 -3.77
N ALA A 175 7.84 -2.71 -4.37
CA ALA A 175 7.18 -2.66 -5.67
C ALA A 175 8.07 -3.22 -6.78
N ARG A 176 9.36 -2.86 -6.77
CA ARG A 176 10.35 -3.30 -7.75
C ARG A 176 10.63 -4.80 -7.64
N GLN A 177 10.78 -5.31 -6.42
CA GLN A 177 10.95 -6.74 -6.18
C GLN A 177 9.71 -7.52 -6.62
N SER A 178 8.50 -7.00 -6.33
CA SER A 178 7.25 -7.66 -6.68
C SER A 178 7.03 -7.77 -8.18
N VAL A 179 7.36 -6.71 -8.95
CA VAL A 179 7.21 -6.70 -10.42
C VAL A 179 8.34 -7.42 -11.14
N LYS A 180 9.58 -7.34 -10.65
CA LYS A 180 10.75 -7.91 -11.36
C LYS A 180 10.93 -9.40 -11.11
N ASN A 181 10.58 -9.87 -9.92
CA ASN A 181 10.86 -11.24 -9.49
C ASN A 181 9.57 -12.08 -9.31
N ASP A 182 8.42 -11.57 -9.75
CA ASP A 182 7.08 -12.17 -9.55
C ASP A 182 6.84 -12.62 -8.11
N LYS A 183 7.17 -11.73 -7.17
CA LYS A 183 6.98 -11.95 -5.73
C LYS A 183 5.77 -11.20 -5.22
N MET A 184 5.18 -11.72 -4.15
CA MET A 184 4.21 -10.99 -3.34
C MET A 184 4.82 -10.75 -1.97
N MET A 185 5.35 -9.55 -1.75
CA MET A 185 5.91 -9.15 -0.45
C MET A 185 4.92 -8.26 0.31
N SER A 186 4.81 -8.42 1.63
CA SER A 186 3.98 -7.53 2.44
C SER A 186 4.53 -6.10 2.45
N ALA A 187 3.64 -5.12 2.42
CA ALA A 187 4.00 -3.70 2.60
C ALA A 187 3.89 -3.23 4.07
N TYR A 188 3.37 -4.07 4.96
CA TYR A 188 3.01 -3.71 6.34
C TYR A 188 3.66 -4.58 7.42
N MET A 189 4.13 -5.79 7.11
CA MET A 189 4.87 -6.60 8.08
C MET A 189 6.27 -6.02 8.33
N SER A 190 6.69 -6.01 9.60
CA SER A 190 7.94 -5.40 10.07
C SER A 190 9.20 -6.12 9.58
N GLU A 191 9.05 -7.35 9.11
CA GLU A 191 10.06 -8.11 8.39
C GLU A 191 9.65 -8.17 6.92
N PHE A 192 10.62 -8.14 6.01
CA PHE A 192 10.37 -8.28 4.56
C PHE A 192 9.92 -9.72 4.24
N VAL A 193 8.74 -10.11 4.68
CA VAL A 193 8.25 -11.46 4.51
C VAL A 193 7.53 -11.57 3.16
N SER A 194 7.89 -12.61 2.41
CA SER A 194 7.25 -12.93 1.14
C SER A 194 6.19 -13.98 1.36
N PHE A 195 4.99 -13.74 0.84
CA PHE A 195 4.01 -14.81 0.69
C PHE A 195 4.59 -15.85 -0.27
N ASN A 196 4.57 -17.12 0.13
CA ASN A 196 5.30 -18.18 -0.57
C ASN A 196 4.49 -19.48 -0.77
N VAL A 197 3.28 -19.56 -0.21
CA VAL A 197 2.33 -20.67 -0.41
C VAL A 197 0.91 -20.16 -0.67
N LEU A 198 0.01 -21.04 -1.12
CA LEU A 198 -1.43 -20.74 -1.20
C LEU A 198 -2.06 -20.88 0.18
N ASP A 199 -3.02 -20.01 0.47
CA ASP A 199 -3.80 -20.08 1.71
C ASP A 199 -4.58 -21.41 1.82
N ALA A 200 -4.57 -22.01 3.01
CA ALA A 200 -5.16 -23.33 3.25
C ALA A 200 -6.68 -23.32 3.10
N ASP A 201 -7.36 -22.27 3.58
CA ASP A 201 -8.82 -22.16 3.48
C ASP A 201 -9.25 -22.01 2.01
N TYR A 202 -8.47 -21.27 1.21
CA TYR A 202 -8.67 -21.20 -0.24
C TYR A 202 -8.55 -22.57 -0.93
N VAL A 203 -7.52 -23.36 -0.59
CA VAL A 203 -7.31 -24.69 -1.17
C VAL A 203 -8.46 -25.63 -0.81
N GLU A 204 -8.87 -25.67 0.46
CA GLU A 204 -9.98 -26.51 0.93
C GLU A 204 -11.30 -26.15 0.23
N ALA A 205 -11.60 -24.86 0.08
CA ALA A 205 -12.79 -24.39 -0.62
C ALA A 205 -12.81 -24.84 -2.09
N LYS A 206 -11.66 -24.78 -2.76
CA LYS A 206 -11.52 -25.20 -4.16
C LYS A 206 -11.69 -26.72 -4.33
N GLU A 207 -11.16 -27.52 -3.41
CA GLU A 207 -11.32 -28.98 -3.44
C GLU A 207 -12.78 -29.38 -3.27
N LYS A 208 -13.50 -28.78 -2.32
CA LYS A 208 -14.95 -28.98 -2.13
C LYS A 208 -15.75 -28.59 -3.37
N GLU A 209 -15.37 -27.53 -4.08
CA GLU A 209 -16.04 -27.15 -5.33
C GLU A 209 -15.78 -28.16 -6.44
N LYS A 210 -14.56 -28.71 -6.51
CA LYS A 210 -14.20 -29.74 -7.49
C LYS A 210 -14.97 -31.04 -7.23
N GLU A 211 -15.11 -31.46 -5.97
CA GLU A 211 -15.93 -32.61 -5.57
C GLU A 211 -17.39 -32.42 -5.99
N LYS A 212 -18.01 -31.27 -5.68
CA LYS A 212 -19.39 -30.96 -6.12
C LYS A 212 -19.57 -30.99 -7.63
N ARG A 213 -18.58 -30.50 -8.40
CA ARG A 213 -18.60 -30.57 -9.88
C ARG A 213 -18.48 -32.00 -10.39
N LEU A 214 -17.68 -32.83 -9.73
CA LEU A 214 -17.55 -34.26 -10.06
C LEU A 214 -18.84 -35.02 -9.74
N GLU A 215 -19.45 -34.78 -8.58
CA GLU A 215 -20.74 -35.36 -8.20
C GLU A 215 -21.87 -34.97 -9.16
N SER A 216 -21.98 -33.67 -9.50
CA SER A 216 -23.00 -33.22 -10.47
C SER A 216 -22.76 -33.76 -11.89
N ALA A 217 -21.50 -33.90 -12.32
CA ALA A 217 -21.19 -34.53 -13.60
C ALA A 217 -21.54 -36.04 -13.61
N GLN A 218 -21.29 -36.76 -12.51
CA GLN A 218 -21.67 -38.16 -12.38
C GLN A 218 -23.19 -38.35 -12.41
N VAL A 219 -23.95 -37.54 -11.65
CA VAL A 219 -25.42 -37.56 -11.66
C VAL A 219 -25.97 -37.26 -13.05
N SER A 220 -25.42 -36.27 -13.76
CA SER A 220 -25.86 -35.97 -15.14
C SER A 220 -25.56 -37.12 -16.13
N THR A 221 -24.49 -37.88 -15.90
CA THR A 221 -24.11 -39.01 -16.76
C THR A 221 -25.02 -40.21 -16.49
N GLU A 222 -25.38 -40.44 -15.22
CA GLU A 222 -26.34 -41.49 -14.83
C GLU A 222 -27.76 -41.19 -15.31
N GLU A 223 -28.23 -39.94 -15.23
CA GLU A 223 -29.55 -39.54 -15.78
C GLU A 223 -29.61 -39.74 -17.31
N VAL A 224 -28.56 -39.36 -18.03
CA VAL A 224 -28.48 -39.57 -19.49
C VAL A 224 -28.44 -41.06 -19.84
N GLN A 225 -27.78 -41.91 -19.05
CA GLN A 225 -27.79 -43.35 -19.26
C GLN A 225 -29.16 -43.99 -18.95
N LEU A 226 -29.89 -43.47 -17.95
CA LEU A 226 -31.25 -43.93 -17.60
C LEU A 226 -32.29 -43.57 -18.67
N ASP A 227 -32.15 -42.44 -19.34
CA ASP A 227 -33.05 -42.03 -20.43
C ASP A 227 -32.80 -42.81 -21.74
N ILE A 228 -31.59 -43.33 -21.96
CA ILE A 228 -31.26 -44.17 -23.14
C ILE A 228 -31.78 -45.62 -22.97
N VAL A 229 -32.07 -46.07 -21.74
CA VAL A 229 -32.47 -47.46 -21.43
C VAL A 229 -33.99 -47.63 -21.25
N LYS A 230 -34.78 -46.55 -21.25
CA LYS A 230 -36.25 -46.65 -21.27
C LYS A 230 -36.77 -46.86 -22.71
N PRO A 231 -37.46 -47.98 -23.00
CA PRO A 231 -38.05 -48.27 -24.31
C PRO A 231 -39.27 -47.39 -24.63
#